data_AF-A0A2A5QZ62-F1
#
_entry.id   AF-A0A2A5QZ62-F1
#
_cell.length_a   1.000
_cell.length_b   1.000
_cell.length_c   1.000
_cell.angle_alpha   90.00
_cell.angle_beta   90.00
_cell.angle_gamma   90.00
#
_symmetry.space_group_name_H-M   'P 1'
#
loop_
_entity.id
_entity.type
_entity.pdbx_description
1 polymer ?
#
loop_
_entity_poly.entity_id
_entity_poly.type
_entity_poly.pdbx_seq_one_letter_code
_entity_poly.pdbx_strand_id
1 'polypeptide(L)'
;MNTGLLAILVGIPLAWHLGLTAVAYYDAGRVGLEPPKKWAAITFCIPLIGFFIYLFERSELSYDPESDPYRGNNVNIHPSRADDTSLPSRGDDRLSPAEEGDDE
;
A
#
# COMPACT_ATOMS: atom_id res chain seq x y z
N MET A 1 18.05 -7.46 -22.07
CA MET A 1 16.78 -8.21 -21.94
C MET A 1 16.23 -8.45 -23.34
N ASN A 2 15.81 -9.67 -23.66
CA ASN A 2 15.24 -9.99 -24.98
C ASN A 2 13.93 -9.21 -25.20
N THR A 3 13.82 -8.45 -26.29
CA THR A 3 12.64 -7.60 -26.58
C THR A 3 11.34 -8.42 -26.64
N GLY A 4 11.40 -9.64 -27.18
CA GLY A 4 10.24 -10.53 -27.20
C GLY A 4 9.79 -10.98 -25.80
N LEU A 5 10.75 -11.25 -24.91
CA LEU A 5 10.45 -11.59 -23.52
C LEU A 5 9.82 -10.41 -22.77
N LEU A 6 10.34 -9.19 -22.95
CA LEU A 6 9.75 -7.99 -22.37
C LEU A 6 8.32 -7.76 -22.87
N ALA A 7 8.08 -7.93 -24.17
CA ALA A 7 6.74 -7.81 -24.75
C ALA A 7 5.76 -8.82 -24.13
N ILE A 8 6.19 -10.04 -23.85
CA ILE A 8 5.36 -11.06 -23.19
C ILE A 8 5.09 -10.67 -21.73
N LEU A 9 6.14 -10.33 -20.99
CA LEU A 9 6.06 -10.02 -19.55
C LEU A 9 5.22 -8.78 -19.25
N VAL A 10 5.22 -7.78 -20.14
CA VAL A 10 4.44 -6.56 -19.95
C VAL A 10 3.11 -6.63 -20.70
N GLY A 11 3.12 -7.14 -21.93
CA GLY A 11 1.97 -7.12 -22.82
C GLY A 11 0.84 -8.05 -22.39
N ILE A 12 1.14 -9.27 -21.93
CA ILE A 12 0.10 -10.21 -21.49
C ILE A 12 -0.64 -9.66 -20.25
N PRO A 13 0.04 -9.22 -19.17
CA PRO A 13 -0.65 -8.65 -18.01
C PRO A 13 -1.44 -7.38 -18.37
N LEU A 14 -0.88 -6.52 -19.24
CA LEU A 14 -1.57 -5.30 -19.68
C LEU A 14 -2.85 -5.64 -20.46
N ALA A 15 -2.78 -6.58 -21.40
CA ALA A 15 -3.94 -7.03 -22.17
C ALA A 15 -5.01 -7.65 -21.26
N TRP A 16 -4.60 -8.48 -20.30
CA TRP A 16 -5.52 -9.08 -19.31
C TRP A 16 -6.21 -7.99 -18.47
N HIS A 17 -5.46 -7.01 -17.97
CA HIS A 17 -5.99 -5.90 -17.17
C HIS A 17 -7.01 -5.06 -17.95
N LEU A 18 -6.69 -4.72 -19.20
CA LEU A 18 -7.61 -4.00 -20.09
C LEU A 18 -8.86 -4.83 -20.39
N GLY A 19 -8.70 -6.14 -20.61
CA GLY A 19 -9.81 -7.07 -20.80
C GLY A 19 -10.76 -7.09 -19.59
N LEU A 20 -10.23 -7.23 -18.38
CA LEU A 20 -11.02 -7.18 -17.14
C LEU A 20 -11.71 -5.83 -16.94
N THR A 21 -11.04 -4.73 -17.27
CA THR A 21 -11.62 -3.38 -17.20
C THR A 21 -12.82 -3.26 -18.15
N ALA A 22 -12.70 -3.79 -19.37
CA ALA A 22 -13.79 -3.80 -20.35
C ALA A 22 -14.96 -4.68 -19.89
N VAL A 23 -14.67 -5.85 -19.30
CA VAL A 23 -15.69 -6.73 -18.69
C VAL A 23 -16.42 -6.00 -17.57
N ALA A 24 -15.71 -5.35 -16.64
CA ALA A 24 -16.31 -4.59 -15.56
C ALA A 24 -17.21 -3.46 -16.07
N TYR A 25 -16.80 -2.74 -17.12
CA TYR A 25 -17.63 -1.72 -17.75
C TYR A 25 -18.92 -2.30 -18.33
N TYR A 26 -18.83 -3.40 -19.08
CA TYR A 26 -19.97 -4.03 -19.73
C TYR A 26 -20.94 -4.66 -18.72
N ASP A 27 -20.40 -5.41 -17.75
CA ASP A 27 -21.18 -6.11 -16.74
C ASP A 27 -21.86 -5.14 -15.78
N ALA A 28 -21.18 -4.06 -15.36
CA ALA A 28 -21.76 -3.06 -14.47
C ALA A 28 -23.06 -2.46 -15.01
N GLY A 29 -23.17 -2.25 -16.33
CA GLY A 29 -24.41 -1.79 -16.95
C GLY A 29 -25.53 -2.84 -16.93
N ARG A 30 -25.20 -4.13 -16.95
CA ARG A 30 -26.16 -5.23 -16.93
C ARG A 30 -26.69 -5.54 -15.53
N VAL A 31 -25.85 -5.39 -14.51
CA VAL A 31 -26.19 -5.71 -13.11
C VAL A 31 -26.68 -4.50 -12.30
N GLY A 32 -26.90 -3.35 -12.94
CA GLY A 32 -27.43 -2.14 -12.29
C GLY A 32 -26.41 -1.34 -11.47
N LEU A 33 -25.11 -1.55 -11.72
CA LEU A 33 -24.01 -0.83 -11.08
C LEU A 33 -23.72 0.49 -11.81
N GLU A 34 -24.55 1.52 -11.54
CA GLU A 34 -24.41 2.81 -12.21
C GLU A 34 -23.49 3.83 -11.48
N PRO A 35 -22.80 4.71 -12.24
CA PRO A 35 -22.57 4.62 -13.69
C PRO A 35 -21.48 3.58 -14.00
N PRO A 36 -21.56 2.81 -15.10
CA PRO A 36 -20.55 1.80 -15.46
C PRO A 36 -19.12 2.35 -15.57
N LYS A 37 -19.00 3.62 -15.99
CA LYS A 37 -17.71 4.34 -16.07
C LYS A 37 -16.98 4.43 -14.73
N LYS A 38 -17.71 4.55 -13.62
CA LYS A 38 -17.14 4.59 -12.27
C LYS A 38 -16.41 3.28 -11.97
N TRP A 39 -17.06 2.16 -12.23
CA TRP A 39 -16.49 0.84 -11.96
C TRP A 39 -15.33 0.51 -12.87
N ALA A 40 -15.44 0.85 -14.16
CA ALA A 40 -14.32 0.74 -15.09
C ALA A 40 -13.11 1.56 -14.64
N ALA A 41 -13.32 2.81 -14.19
CA ALA A 41 -12.24 3.66 -13.69
C ALA A 41 -11.59 3.09 -12.42
N ILE A 42 -12.40 2.58 -11.47
CA ILE A 42 -11.89 1.91 -10.27
C ILE A 42 -11.02 0.73 -10.68
N THR A 43 -11.55 -0.22 -11.47
CA THR A 43 -10.82 -1.42 -11.91
C THR A 43 -9.54 -1.04 -12.65
N PHE A 44 -9.59 -0.09 -13.58
CA PHE A 44 -8.44 0.35 -14.36
C PHE A 44 -7.31 0.91 -13.48
N CYS A 45 -7.67 1.68 -12.45
CA CYS A 45 -6.72 2.39 -11.59
C CYS A 45 -6.16 1.56 -10.43
N ILE A 46 -6.69 0.35 -10.14
CA ILE A 46 -6.20 -0.51 -9.06
C ILE A 46 -4.67 -0.70 -9.07
N PRO A 47 -4.00 -0.96 -10.22
CA PRO A 47 -2.55 -1.15 -10.24
C PRO A 47 -1.74 0.07 -9.75
N LEU A 48 -2.33 1.28 -9.79
CA LEU A 48 -1.67 2.48 -9.25
C LEU A 48 -1.42 2.36 -7.75
N ILE A 49 -2.28 1.64 -7.01
CA ILE A 49 -2.09 1.41 -5.58
C ILE A 49 -0.79 0.63 -5.34
N GLY A 50 -0.57 -0.46 -6.08
CA GLY A 50 0.68 -1.23 -6.01
C GLY A 50 1.90 -0.40 -6.40
N PHE A 51 1.75 0.47 -7.41
CA PHE A 51 2.81 1.40 -7.79
C PHE A 51 3.16 2.39 -6.68
N PHE A 52 2.16 2.98 -6.02
CA PHE A 52 2.40 3.88 -4.88
C PHE A 52 3.03 3.16 -3.70
N ILE A 53 2.60 1.92 -3.39
CA ILE A 53 3.26 1.08 -2.36
C ILE A 53 4.75 0.94 -2.67
N TYR A 54 5.11 0.59 -3.91
CA TYR A 54 6.50 0.52 -4.32
C TYR A 54 7.25 1.85 -4.15
N LEU A 55 6.61 2.99 -4.48
CA LEU A 55 7.24 4.29 -4.30
C LEU A 55 7.48 4.62 -2.82
N PHE A 56 6.52 4.33 -1.94
CA PHE A 56 6.67 4.55 -0.50
C PHE A 56 7.74 3.64 0.09
N GLU A 57 7.71 2.34 -0.22
CA GLU A 57 8.76 1.40 0.21
C GLU A 57 10.14 1.85 -0.27
N ARG A 58 10.24 2.31 -1.53
CA ARG A 58 11.49 2.85 -2.07
C ARG A 58 11.96 4.09 -1.33
N SER A 59 11.07 4.97 -0.88
CA SER A 59 11.48 6.17 -0.13
C SER A 59 12.06 5.86 1.24
N GLU A 60 11.63 4.76 1.87
CA GLU A 60 12.17 4.29 3.17
C GLU A 60 13.64 3.85 3.06
N LEU A 61 14.10 3.38 1.90
CA LEU A 61 15.52 2.96 1.72
C LEU A 61 16.53 4.10 1.92
N SER A 62 16.11 5.35 1.71
CA SER A 62 16.95 6.54 1.87
C SER A 62 16.54 7.40 3.08
N TYR A 63 15.68 6.87 3.94
CA TYR A 63 15.27 7.56 5.16
C TYR A 63 16.46 7.61 6.13
N ASP A 64 16.78 8.82 6.59
CA ASP A 64 17.75 9.05 7.67
C ASP A 64 16.99 9.22 8.98
N PRO A 65 16.99 8.20 9.86
CA PRO A 65 16.24 8.25 11.10
C PRO A 65 16.76 9.33 12.05
N GLU A 66 18.02 9.78 11.93
CA GLU A 66 18.58 10.82 12.81
C GLU A 66 18.05 12.21 12.44
N SER A 67 17.58 12.38 11.19
CA SER A 67 17.01 13.63 10.68
C SER A 67 15.50 13.77 10.92
N ASP A 68 14.83 12.71 11.36
CA ASP A 68 13.38 12.70 11.52
C ASP A 68 12.95 13.40 12.83
N PRO A 69 12.22 14.54 12.75
CA PRO A 69 11.72 15.24 13.93
C PRO A 69 10.68 14.45 14.74
N TYR A 70 10.17 13.34 14.20
CA TYR A 70 9.22 12.44 14.87
C TYR A 70 9.87 11.15 15.41
N ARG A 71 11.19 10.98 15.26
CA ARG A 71 11.89 9.77 15.73
C ARG A 71 11.69 9.56 17.24
N GLY A 72 11.22 8.37 17.62
CA GLY A 72 11.00 8.01 19.03
C GLY A 72 9.66 8.46 19.62
N ASN A 73 8.84 9.17 18.85
CA ASN A 73 7.46 9.47 19.25
C ASN A 73 6.52 8.36 18.77
N ASN A 74 5.57 7.99 19.63
CA ASN A 74 4.51 7.04 19.36
C ASN A 74 3.41 7.59 18.44
N VAL A 75 3.43 8.90 18.16
CA VAL A 75 2.50 9.58 17.26
C VAL A 75 3.23 10.69 16.50
N ASN A 76 3.01 10.77 15.18
CA ASN A 76 3.55 11.82 14.32
C ASN A 76 2.72 13.11 14.51
N ILE A 77 3.03 13.89 15.54
CA ILE A 77 2.35 15.15 15.86
C ILE A 77 3.20 16.31 15.34
N HIS A 78 2.64 17.14 14.45
CA HIS A 78 3.31 18.33 13.92
C HIS A 78 3.99 19.15 15.04
N PRO A 79 5.22 19.69 14.87
CA PRO A 79 5.97 20.33 15.94
C PRO A 79 5.20 21.44 16.68
N SER A 80 4.38 22.20 15.96
CA SER A 80 3.54 23.26 16.54
C SER A 80 2.39 22.76 17.44
N ARG A 81 2.16 21.45 17.47
CA ARG A 81 1.13 20.77 18.27
C ARG A 81 1.73 19.65 19.13
N ALA A 82 3.05 19.53 19.21
CA ALA A 82 3.70 18.49 20.00
C ALA A 82 3.28 18.54 21.48
N ASP A 83 2.93 19.73 21.99
CA ASP A 83 2.41 19.96 23.34
C ASP A 83 0.91 19.65 23.50
N ASP A 84 0.15 19.46 22.41
CA ASP A 84 -1.32 19.47 22.46
C ASP A 84 -1.95 18.13 22.88
N THR A 85 -1.23 17.00 22.88
CA THR A 85 -1.80 15.72 23.36
C THR A 85 -0.72 14.65 23.60
N SER A 86 -0.56 14.22 24.86
CA SER A 86 -0.11 12.85 25.17
C SER A 86 -1.32 12.06 25.70
N LEU A 87 -2.04 11.37 24.82
CA LEU A 87 -2.92 10.30 25.31
C LEU A 87 -2.00 9.24 25.90
N PRO A 88 -2.27 8.70 27.10
CA PRO A 88 -1.51 7.58 27.60
C PRO A 88 -1.55 6.48 26.55
N SER A 89 -0.37 6.11 26.04
CA SER A 89 -0.22 4.93 25.20
C SER A 89 -0.87 3.79 25.96
N ARG A 90 -1.93 3.20 25.42
CA ARG A 90 -2.48 1.98 25.99
C ARG A 90 -1.31 1.01 26.03
N GLY A 91 -0.88 0.67 27.25
CA GLY A 91 0.30 -0.17 27.50
C GLY A 91 0.25 -1.34 26.54
N ASP A 92 1.31 -1.47 25.75
CA ASP A 92 1.54 -2.62 24.90
C ASP A 92 1.86 -3.80 25.84
N ASP A 93 0.83 -4.35 26.48
CA ASP A 93 0.86 -5.61 27.24
C ASP A 93 0.95 -6.80 26.27
N ARG A 94 1.79 -6.69 25.24
CA ARG A 94 2.21 -7.84 24.46
C ARG A 94 3.34 -8.48 25.24
N LEU A 95 2.99 -9.50 26.01
CA LEU A 95 3.92 -10.47 26.58
C LEU A 95 5.00 -10.77 25.53
N SER A 96 6.23 -10.38 25.83
CA SER A 96 7.42 -10.87 25.12
C SER A 96 7.30 -12.40 25.03
N PRO A 97 7.51 -13.02 23.85
CA PRO A 97 7.58 -14.47 23.78
C PRO A 97 8.66 -14.89 24.79
N ALA A 98 8.28 -15.73 25.76
CA ALA A 98 9.24 -16.30 26.69
C ALA A 98 10.34 -16.95 25.85
N GLU A 99 11.58 -16.53 26.05
CA GLU A 99 12.74 -17.26 25.54
C GLU A 99 12.64 -18.68 26.11
N GLU A 100 12.37 -19.65 25.22
CA GLU A 100 12.50 -21.07 25.51
C GLU A 100 13.97 -21.30 25.92
N GLY A 101 14.19 -21.47 27.21
CA GLY A 101 15.47 -21.93 27.74
C GLY A 101 15.72 -23.35 27.27
N ASP A 102 16.70 -23.50 26.38
CA ASP A 102 17.55 -24.69 26.31
C ASP A 102 18.20 -24.87 27.69
N ASP A 103 17.93 -26.00 28.36
CA ASP A 103 18.79 -26.57 29.40
C ASP A 103 18.61 -28.11 29.43
N GLU A 104 19.69 -28.80 29.01
CA GLU A 104 20.18 -30.19 29.24
C GLU A 104 19.22 -31.39 29.43
#